data_AF-A0A023G8I6-F1
#
_entry.id   AF-A0A023G8I6-F1
#
_cell.length_a   1.000
_cell.length_b   1.000
_cell.length_c   1.000
_cell.angle_alpha   90.00
_cell.angle_beta   90.00
_cell.angle_gamma   90.00
#
_symmetry.space_group_name_H-M   'P 1'
#
loop_
_entity.id
_entity.type
_entity.pdbx_description
1 polymer ?
#
loop_
_entity_poly.entity_id
_entity_poly.type
_entity_poly.pdbx_seq_one_letter_code
_entity_poly.pdbx_strand_id
1 'polypeptide(L)'
;MSSRRSTWTPPLSSWAFMVVFVAAALAIDPDLVGDYCAARRDPCCQGRMDDCSVPILGTLCYCDRFCERPGNGDCCPDYPRVCKGIVEPPPALTQLECNVDGRRYPEGATVNVDCNRCTCRKVTDNYAQLQCEDRVCINRPELIRQINDGNFGWKATNYSFFQGKLLDEGIRYRLGTHQPERPTVEMSELHLKKREQLPDEFDARIRWVGLVHGVRDQ
;
A
#
# COMPACT_ATOMS: atom_id res chain seq x y z
N MET A 1 47.73 43.51 7.42
CA MET A 1 46.66 44.53 7.28
C MET A 1 45.61 43.90 6.38
N SER A 2 44.32 43.73 6.68
CA SER A 2 43.40 44.27 7.68
C SER A 2 42.24 43.25 7.75
N SER A 3 41.99 42.62 8.91
CA SER A 3 40.77 42.80 9.71
C SER A 3 39.45 42.89 8.92
N ARG A 4 38.57 41.89 9.09
CA ARG A 4 37.15 42.13 9.40
C ARG A 4 36.58 40.97 10.24
N ARG A 5 36.24 41.32 11.47
CA ARG A 5 35.38 40.57 12.39
C ARG A 5 33.96 40.55 11.83
N SER A 6 33.25 39.43 11.97
CA SER A 6 31.79 39.42 11.97
C SER A 6 31.29 38.61 13.17
N THR A 7 30.43 39.28 13.92
CA THR A 7 29.71 38.94 15.15
C THR A 7 28.76 37.75 14.97
N TRP A 8 28.78 36.76 15.87
CA TRP A 8 27.80 36.52 16.94
C TRP A 8 26.31 36.53 16.52
N THR A 9 25.68 35.36 16.61
CA THR A 9 24.43 35.10 17.36
C THR A 9 24.06 33.60 17.23
N PRO A 10 23.90 32.86 18.35
CA PRO A 10 23.15 31.61 18.35
C PRO A 10 21.78 31.82 19.01
N PRO A 11 20.70 31.40 18.36
CA PRO A 11 19.50 31.00 19.09
C PRO A 11 18.88 29.75 18.41
N LEU A 12 18.23 28.79 19.05
CA LEU A 12 17.61 28.68 20.35
C LEU A 12 17.77 27.25 20.87
N SER A 13 17.84 27.12 22.19
CA SER A 13 17.65 25.89 22.93
C SER A 13 16.35 25.20 22.55
N SER A 14 16.42 24.06 21.86
CA SER A 14 15.29 23.14 21.73
C SER A 14 15.06 22.47 23.08
N TRP A 15 14.07 22.97 23.84
CA TRP A 15 13.52 22.24 24.97
C TRP A 15 12.69 21.08 24.41
N ALA A 16 13.33 19.96 24.15
CA ALA A 16 12.65 18.71 23.89
C ALA A 16 12.03 18.22 25.20
N PHE A 17 10.77 18.57 25.45
CA PHE A 17 9.95 17.88 26.44
C PHE A 17 9.71 16.45 25.93
N MET A 18 10.60 15.53 26.33
CA MET A 18 10.36 14.10 26.20
C MET A 18 9.24 13.71 27.16
N VAL A 19 8.00 13.75 26.67
CA VAL A 19 6.87 13.09 27.35
C VAL A 19 7.04 11.59 27.15
N VAL A 20 7.65 10.93 28.14
CA VAL A 20 7.69 9.48 28.21
C VAL A 20 6.30 9.00 28.60
N PHE A 21 5.48 8.61 27.63
CA PHE A 21 4.30 7.80 27.90
C PHE A 21 4.77 6.39 28.23
N VAL A 22 4.86 6.09 29.53
CA VAL A 22 4.98 4.71 29.99
C VAL A 22 3.59 4.08 29.84
N ALA A 23 3.34 3.48 28.68
CA ALA A 23 2.25 2.53 28.55
C ALA A 23 2.65 1.26 29.32
N ALA A 24 2.23 1.16 30.57
CA ALA A 24 2.28 -0.10 31.30
C ALA A 24 1.23 -1.04 30.69
N ALA A 25 1.60 -1.73 29.62
CA ALA A 25 0.84 -2.85 29.12
C ALA A 25 0.98 -4.00 30.12
N LEU A 26 0.01 -4.17 31.00
CA LEU A 26 -0.27 -5.47 31.60
C LEU A 26 -0.97 -6.31 30.53
N ALA A 27 -0.24 -6.64 29.45
CA ALA A 27 -0.71 -7.66 28.54
C ALA A 27 -0.56 -8.99 29.30
N ILE A 28 -1.69 -9.50 29.82
CA ILE A 28 -1.74 -10.84 30.38
C ILE A 28 -1.45 -11.79 29.21
N ASP A 29 -0.48 -12.68 29.39
CA ASP A 29 -0.16 -13.71 28.42
C ASP A 29 -1.43 -14.56 28.17
N PRO A 30 -1.86 -14.75 26.91
CA PRO A 30 -3.08 -15.48 26.57
C PRO A 30 -3.13 -16.90 27.16
N ASP A 31 -1.98 -17.50 27.49
CA ASP A 31 -1.90 -18.83 28.11
C ASP A 31 -2.22 -18.82 29.63
N LEU A 32 -2.30 -17.65 30.27
CA LEU A 32 -2.68 -17.46 31.68
C LEU A 32 -4.14 -16.99 31.87
N VAL A 33 -4.95 -16.99 30.81
CA VAL A 33 -6.36 -16.61 30.89
C VAL A 33 -7.16 -17.73 31.56
N GLY A 34 -7.82 -17.42 32.68
CA GLY A 34 -8.63 -18.39 33.42
C GLY A 34 -9.36 -17.77 34.61
N ASP A 35 -10.28 -18.54 35.19
CA ASP A 35 -10.97 -18.18 36.43
C ASP A 35 -10.16 -18.65 37.63
N TYR A 36 -9.49 -17.72 38.33
CA TYR A 36 -8.70 -17.99 39.53
C TYR A 36 -9.42 -17.43 40.76
N CYS A 37 -9.48 -16.11 40.90
CA CYS A 37 -10.24 -15.46 41.96
C CYS A 37 -11.74 -15.70 41.81
N ALA A 38 -12.26 -15.72 40.57
CA ALA A 38 -13.67 -16.00 40.29
C ALA A 38 -14.10 -17.41 40.75
N ALA A 39 -13.19 -18.39 40.74
CA ALA A 39 -13.49 -19.77 41.14
C ALA A 39 -13.52 -19.96 42.67
N ARG A 40 -13.07 -18.98 43.45
CA ARG A 40 -13.08 -19.04 44.92
C ARG A 40 -14.48 -18.76 45.47
N ARG A 41 -14.79 -19.38 46.61
CA ARG A 41 -16.03 -19.11 47.35
C ARG A 41 -16.12 -17.67 47.85
N ASP A 42 -14.99 -17.14 48.31
CA ASP A 42 -14.80 -15.71 48.59
C ASP A 42 -13.80 -15.17 47.54
N PRO A 43 -14.30 -14.46 46.50
CA PRO A 43 -13.46 -14.05 45.38
C PRO A 43 -12.39 -13.03 45.76
N CYS A 44 -12.65 -12.19 46.77
CA CYS A 44 -11.85 -11.00 47.06
C CYS A 44 -11.67 -10.78 48.56
N CYS A 45 -10.48 -11.09 49.07
CA CYS A 45 -10.22 -11.02 50.50
C CYS A 45 -9.90 -9.57 50.95
N GLN A 46 -10.50 -9.15 52.06
CA GLN A 46 -10.38 -7.79 52.62
C GLN A 46 -9.02 -7.51 53.30
N GLY A 47 -8.17 -8.52 53.49
CA GLY A 47 -6.87 -8.42 54.16
C GLY A 47 -5.85 -9.46 53.67
N ARG A 48 -4.61 -9.40 54.16
CA ARG A 48 -3.57 -10.38 53.81
C ARG A 48 -3.93 -11.72 54.45
N MET A 49 -4.41 -12.64 53.63
CA MET A 49 -4.76 -13.99 54.04
C MET A 49 -3.99 -14.94 53.15
N ASP A 50 -3.07 -15.73 53.70
CA ASP A 50 -2.24 -16.64 52.90
C ASP A 50 -3.11 -17.71 52.17
N ASP A 51 -4.27 -18.03 52.75
CA ASP A 51 -5.32 -18.88 52.14
C ASP A 51 -6.07 -18.18 50.98
N CYS A 52 -5.79 -16.90 50.74
CA CYS A 52 -6.31 -16.11 49.61
C CYS A 52 -5.43 -16.23 48.36
N SER A 53 -4.93 -17.44 48.13
CA SER A 53 -4.10 -17.79 47.00
C SER A 53 -4.72 -18.88 46.13
N VAL A 54 -4.27 -18.97 44.88
CA VAL A 54 -4.68 -19.99 43.91
C VAL A 54 -3.41 -20.50 43.18
N PRO A 55 -3.28 -21.81 42.92
CA PRO A 55 -2.18 -22.33 42.12
C PRO A 55 -2.18 -21.80 40.69
N ILE A 56 -1.01 -21.38 40.20
CA ILE A 56 -0.79 -20.94 38.82
C ILE A 56 0.63 -21.30 38.38
N LEU A 57 0.78 -22.02 37.26
CA LEU A 57 2.09 -22.40 36.68
C LEU A 57 3.12 -22.97 37.70
N GLY A 58 2.67 -23.77 38.66
CA GLY A 58 3.53 -24.36 39.70
C GLY A 58 3.94 -23.42 40.84
N THR A 59 3.41 -22.19 40.88
CA THR A 59 3.50 -21.24 42.00
C THR A 59 2.08 -20.87 42.50
N LEU A 60 1.96 -19.84 43.32
CA LEU A 60 0.71 -19.26 43.80
C LEU A 60 0.54 -17.82 43.27
N CYS A 61 -0.69 -17.46 42.93
CA CYS A 61 -1.12 -16.07 42.80
C CYS A 61 -2.12 -15.73 43.90
N TYR A 62 -2.33 -14.44 44.16
CA TYR A 62 -3.18 -13.97 45.26
C TYR A 62 -4.39 -13.17 44.77
N CYS A 63 -5.49 -13.31 45.51
CA CYS A 63 -6.78 -12.66 45.25
C CYS A 63 -7.14 -11.60 46.30
N ASP A 64 -6.14 -11.13 47.04
CA ASP A 64 -6.29 -10.12 48.09
C ASP A 64 -5.70 -8.77 47.67
N ARG A 65 -6.01 -7.71 48.42
CA ARG A 65 -5.53 -6.36 48.13
C ARG A 65 -4.00 -6.19 48.24
N PHE A 66 -3.29 -7.09 48.90
CA PHE A 66 -1.84 -7.00 49.09
C PHE A 66 -1.03 -7.53 47.91
N CYS A 67 -1.69 -8.22 46.97
CA CYS A 67 -1.07 -8.66 45.74
C CYS A 67 -0.64 -7.47 44.86
N GLU A 68 -1.25 -6.30 45.06
CA GLU A 68 -0.99 -5.10 44.28
C GLU A 68 0.26 -4.38 44.76
N ARG A 69 1.41 -4.73 44.16
CA ARG A 69 2.70 -4.12 44.50
C ARG A 69 3.34 -3.47 43.27
N PRO A 70 3.85 -2.24 43.38
CA PRO A 70 4.57 -1.60 42.28
C PRO A 70 5.77 -2.43 41.84
N GLY A 71 5.76 -2.89 40.60
CA GLY A 71 6.89 -3.60 39.96
C GLY A 71 6.93 -5.12 40.17
N ASN A 72 6.23 -5.68 41.16
CA ASN A 72 6.23 -7.12 41.43
C ASN A 72 4.94 -7.60 42.13
N GLY A 73 3.78 -7.25 41.58
CA GLY A 73 2.51 -7.78 42.06
C GLY A 73 2.33 -9.25 41.69
N ASP A 74 1.90 -10.07 42.65
CA ASP A 74 1.60 -11.49 42.52
C ASP A 74 0.09 -11.75 42.42
N CYS A 75 -0.66 -10.76 41.92
CA CYS A 75 -2.10 -10.86 41.70
C CYS A 75 -2.42 -11.94 40.68
N CYS A 76 -3.50 -12.67 40.92
CA CYS A 76 -4.02 -13.58 39.89
C CYS A 76 -4.44 -12.78 38.65
N PRO A 77 -4.34 -13.38 37.44
CA PRO A 77 -4.68 -12.70 36.19
C PRO A 77 -6.08 -12.09 36.16
N ASP A 78 -7.06 -12.71 36.83
CA ASP A 78 -8.45 -12.24 36.88
C ASP A 78 -8.75 -11.28 38.05
N TYR A 79 -7.78 -10.99 38.95
CA TYR A 79 -7.98 -10.10 40.10
C TYR A 79 -8.47 -8.69 39.72
N PRO A 80 -7.90 -7.99 38.71
CA PRO A 80 -8.40 -6.67 38.32
C PRO A 80 -9.86 -6.72 37.86
N ARG A 81 -10.25 -7.76 37.12
CA ARG A 81 -11.62 -7.96 36.65
C ARG A 81 -12.57 -8.29 37.80
N VAL A 82 -12.20 -9.25 38.64
CA VAL A 82 -13.07 -9.84 39.67
C VAL A 82 -13.16 -8.95 40.90
N CYS A 83 -12.04 -8.41 41.38
CA CYS A 83 -11.95 -7.68 42.64
C CYS A 83 -11.92 -6.16 42.50
N LYS A 84 -11.54 -5.64 41.34
CA LYS A 84 -11.58 -4.20 41.06
C LYS A 84 -12.65 -3.78 40.07
N GLY A 85 -13.35 -4.74 39.43
CA GLY A 85 -14.32 -4.45 38.39
C GLY A 85 -13.70 -3.78 37.16
N ILE A 86 -12.38 -3.91 36.96
CA ILE A 86 -11.69 -3.37 35.79
C ILE A 86 -11.90 -4.36 34.65
N VAL A 87 -12.83 -4.05 33.77
CA VAL A 87 -13.02 -4.78 32.51
C VAL A 87 -12.08 -4.15 31.48
N GLU A 88 -11.17 -4.94 30.93
CA GLU A 88 -10.36 -4.48 29.82
C GLU A 88 -11.27 -4.08 28.65
N PRO A 89 -11.04 -2.93 28.00
CA PRO A 89 -11.77 -2.60 26.79
C PRO A 89 -11.54 -3.73 25.77
N PRO A 90 -12.56 -4.10 24.97
CA PRO A 90 -12.35 -5.05 23.88
C PRO A 90 -11.14 -4.63 23.06
N PRO A 91 -10.30 -5.57 22.58
CA PRO A 91 -9.19 -5.21 21.70
C PRO A 91 -9.76 -4.37 20.57
N ALA A 92 -9.25 -3.15 20.42
CA ALA A 92 -9.66 -2.29 19.33
C ALA A 92 -9.38 -3.05 18.04
N LEU A 93 -10.43 -3.33 17.26
CA LEU A 93 -10.27 -3.88 15.92
C LEU A 93 -9.58 -2.78 15.11
N THR A 94 -8.25 -2.82 15.04
CA THR A 94 -7.50 -1.97 14.13
C THR A 94 -7.89 -2.40 12.73
N GLN A 95 -8.82 -1.68 12.12
CA GLN A 95 -9.19 -1.92 10.74
C GLN A 95 -8.00 -1.51 9.88
N LEU A 96 -7.21 -2.50 9.46
CA LEU A 96 -6.07 -2.28 8.60
C LEU A 96 -6.55 -1.96 7.19
N GLU A 97 -6.06 -0.84 6.66
CA GLU A 97 -6.50 -0.30 5.38
C GLU A 97 -5.31 0.09 4.50
N CYS A 98 -5.44 -0.17 3.20
CA CYS A 98 -4.54 0.34 2.18
C CYS A 98 -5.14 1.57 1.50
N ASN A 99 -4.33 2.56 1.16
CA ASN A 99 -4.75 3.75 0.43
C ASN A 99 -4.31 3.66 -1.04
N VAL A 100 -5.27 3.79 -1.96
CA VAL A 100 -5.02 3.88 -3.40
C VAL A 100 -5.78 5.09 -3.94
N ASP A 101 -5.05 6.07 -4.47
CA ASP A 101 -5.59 7.31 -5.04
C ASP A 101 -6.59 8.04 -4.13
N GLY A 102 -6.32 8.05 -2.81
CA GLY A 102 -7.17 8.69 -1.81
C GLY A 102 -8.36 7.84 -1.34
N ARG A 103 -8.53 6.62 -1.86
CA ARG A 103 -9.56 5.66 -1.43
C ARG A 103 -8.95 4.62 -0.50
N ARG A 104 -9.68 4.27 0.55
CA ARG A 104 -9.25 3.27 1.54
C ARG A 104 -9.88 1.92 1.24
N TYR A 105 -9.08 0.87 1.30
CA TYR A 105 -9.48 -0.50 1.02
C TYR A 105 -9.13 -1.36 2.24
N PRO A 106 -10.09 -2.15 2.77
CA PRO A 106 -9.82 -3.02 3.90
C PRO A 106 -8.86 -4.15 3.51
N GLU A 107 -8.25 -4.78 4.52
CA GLU A 107 -7.50 -6.02 4.33
C GLU A 107 -8.30 -7.05 3.51
N GLY A 108 -7.62 -7.69 2.56
CA GLY A 108 -8.20 -8.70 1.67
C GLY A 108 -8.89 -8.11 0.43
N ALA A 109 -9.16 -6.80 0.38
CA ALA A 109 -9.71 -6.17 -0.80
C ALA A 109 -8.73 -6.19 -1.98
N THR A 110 -9.27 -6.42 -3.18
CA THR A 110 -8.53 -6.40 -4.44
C THR A 110 -8.97 -5.21 -5.29
N VAL A 111 -8.00 -4.48 -5.85
CA VAL A 111 -8.19 -3.30 -6.71
C VAL A 111 -7.22 -3.36 -7.88
N ASN A 112 -7.57 -2.77 -9.02
CA ASN A 112 -6.62 -2.60 -10.13
C ASN A 112 -5.93 -1.25 -10.01
N VAL A 113 -4.60 -1.26 -9.98
CA VAL A 113 -3.76 -0.06 -10.09
C VAL A 113 -3.09 -0.10 -11.45
N ASP A 114 -3.51 0.81 -12.33
CA ASP A 114 -3.21 0.78 -13.76
C ASP A 114 -3.62 -0.57 -14.40
N CYS A 115 -2.68 -1.34 -14.94
CA CYS A 115 -2.92 -2.66 -15.51
C CYS A 115 -2.71 -3.82 -14.52
N ASN A 116 -2.21 -3.52 -13.31
CA ASN A 116 -1.83 -4.52 -12.33
C ASN A 116 -2.94 -4.74 -11.30
N ARG A 117 -3.23 -6.00 -11.01
CA ARG A 117 -4.15 -6.35 -9.93
C ARG A 117 -3.42 -6.34 -8.60
N CYS A 118 -3.99 -5.67 -7.62
CA CYS A 118 -3.39 -5.42 -6.32
C CYS A 118 -4.30 -5.88 -5.19
N THR A 119 -3.72 -6.47 -4.14
CA THR A 119 -4.46 -6.92 -2.96
C THR A 119 -3.92 -6.23 -1.71
N CYS A 120 -4.81 -5.68 -0.89
CA CYS A 120 -4.43 -5.14 0.40
C CYS A 120 -4.11 -6.29 1.37
N ARG A 121 -2.86 -6.38 1.82
CA ARG A 121 -2.39 -7.48 2.68
C ARG A 121 -1.87 -6.92 3.99
N LYS A 122 -2.22 -7.57 5.10
CA LYS A 122 -1.60 -7.33 6.41
C LYS A 122 -0.12 -7.71 6.35
N VAL A 123 0.73 -6.78 6.76
CA VAL A 123 2.19 -6.96 6.87
C VAL A 123 2.60 -7.11 8.34
N THR A 124 1.99 -6.32 9.24
CA THR A 124 2.12 -6.46 10.70
C THR A 124 0.77 -6.24 11.37
N ASP A 125 0.67 -6.42 12.69
CA ASP A 125 -0.59 -6.21 13.44
C ASP A 125 -1.19 -4.83 13.29
N ASN A 126 -0.38 -3.82 12.97
CA ASN A 126 -0.79 -2.43 12.83
C ASN A 126 -0.52 -1.85 11.43
N TYR A 127 -0.15 -2.68 10.45
CA TYR A 127 0.18 -2.20 9.11
C TYR A 127 -0.31 -3.15 8.02
N ALA A 128 -1.03 -2.60 7.06
CA ALA A 128 -1.33 -3.25 5.79
C ALA A 128 -0.71 -2.48 4.63
N GLN A 129 -0.33 -3.23 3.59
CA GLN A 129 0.27 -2.69 2.39
C GLN A 129 -0.38 -3.30 1.16
N LEU A 130 -0.47 -2.49 0.11
CA LEU A 130 -0.93 -2.93 -1.18
C LEU A 130 0.16 -3.79 -1.85
N GLN A 131 -0.16 -5.04 -2.16
CA GLN A 131 0.70 -5.95 -2.93
C GLN A 131 0.14 -6.10 -4.34
N CYS A 132 0.91 -5.66 -5.34
CA CYS A 132 0.51 -5.65 -6.74
C CYS A 132 1.24 -6.72 -7.56
N GLU A 133 0.59 -7.16 -8.63
CA GLU A 133 1.29 -7.78 -9.76
C GLU A 133 2.36 -6.81 -10.32
N ASP A 134 3.46 -7.36 -10.82
CA ASP A 134 4.54 -6.61 -11.45
C ASP A 134 4.56 -6.88 -12.96
N ARG A 135 3.52 -6.38 -13.65
CA ARG A 135 3.42 -6.46 -15.11
C ARG A 135 3.58 -5.10 -15.74
N VAL A 136 4.12 -5.11 -16.96
CA VAL A 136 4.39 -3.90 -17.72
C VAL A 136 3.10 -3.43 -18.39
N CYS A 137 2.63 -2.23 -18.06
CA CYS A 137 1.49 -1.59 -18.70
C CYS A 137 1.88 -0.92 -20.02
N ILE A 138 0.93 -0.73 -20.95
CA ILE A 138 1.16 -0.01 -22.22
C ILE A 138 1.45 1.47 -21.94
N ASN A 139 0.56 2.11 -21.20
CA ASN A 139 0.68 3.52 -20.85
C ASN A 139 1.66 3.67 -19.69
N ARG A 140 2.84 4.23 -20.00
CA ARG A 140 3.95 4.38 -19.05
C ARG A 140 4.28 5.86 -18.86
N PRO A 141 3.82 6.51 -17.77
CA PRO A 141 4.01 7.95 -17.57
C PRO A 141 5.47 8.39 -17.49
N GLU A 142 6.37 7.51 -17.04
CA GLU A 142 7.82 7.77 -17.06
C GLU A 142 8.35 7.77 -18.51
N LEU A 143 8.03 6.75 -19.30
CA LEU A 143 8.43 6.67 -20.70
C LEU A 143 7.87 7.82 -21.54
N ILE A 144 6.60 8.19 -21.33
CA ILE A 144 5.98 9.34 -22.01
C ILE A 144 6.76 10.62 -21.73
N ARG A 145 7.18 10.85 -20.47
CA ARG A 145 8.01 12.00 -20.10
C ARG A 145 9.37 11.94 -20.78
N GLN A 146 10.07 10.81 -20.69
CA GLN A 146 11.39 10.63 -21.29
C GLN A 146 11.38 10.85 -22.81
N ILE A 147 10.36 10.38 -23.52
CA ILE A 147 10.22 10.62 -24.97
C ILE A 147 10.03 12.10 -25.26
N ASN A 148 9.18 12.77 -24.47
CA ASN A 148 8.84 14.17 -24.67
C ASN A 148 9.94 15.15 -24.27
N ASP A 149 10.96 14.69 -23.54
CA ASP A 149 12.17 15.48 -23.25
C ASP A 149 13.04 15.68 -24.51
N GLY A 150 12.87 14.83 -25.53
CA GLY A 150 13.55 14.94 -26.82
C GLY A 150 12.76 15.76 -27.85
N ASN A 151 13.47 16.24 -28.88
CA ASN A 151 12.85 16.91 -30.03
C ASN A 151 12.88 16.00 -31.25
N PHE A 152 11.82 15.20 -31.43
CA PHE A 152 11.71 14.21 -32.51
C PHE A 152 10.67 14.56 -33.59
N GLY A 153 10.08 15.75 -33.55
CA GLY A 153 8.99 16.14 -34.45
C GLY A 153 7.62 15.52 -34.11
N TRP A 154 7.51 14.81 -33.00
CA TRP A 154 6.26 14.26 -32.46
C TRP A 154 6.30 14.24 -30.92
N LYS A 155 5.14 14.02 -30.28
CA LYS A 155 5.01 13.91 -28.82
C LYS A 155 4.25 12.64 -28.43
N ALA A 156 4.70 11.98 -27.36
CA ALA A 156 4.00 10.89 -26.73
C ALA A 156 2.89 11.40 -25.81
N THR A 157 1.79 10.65 -25.72
CA THR A 157 0.70 10.90 -24.77
C THR A 157 0.11 9.57 -24.30
N ASN A 158 -0.63 9.60 -23.20
CA ASN A 158 -1.49 8.50 -22.83
C ASN A 158 -2.74 8.50 -23.72
N TYR A 159 -3.16 7.32 -24.15
CA TYR A 159 -4.43 7.15 -24.85
C TYR A 159 -5.36 6.32 -23.98
N SER A 160 -6.61 6.78 -23.82
CA SER A 160 -7.61 6.16 -22.94
C SER A 160 -7.91 4.71 -23.31
N PHE A 161 -7.87 4.37 -24.60
CA PHE A 161 -8.12 3.00 -25.06
C PHE A 161 -7.02 2.00 -24.63
N PHE A 162 -5.85 2.49 -24.20
CA PHE A 162 -4.75 1.69 -23.64
C PHE A 162 -4.72 1.72 -22.09
N GLN A 163 -5.66 2.39 -21.44
CA GLN A 163 -5.68 2.46 -19.98
C GLN A 163 -5.94 1.08 -19.37
N GLY A 164 -5.12 0.69 -18.39
CA GLY A 164 -5.22 -0.62 -17.74
C GLY A 164 -4.91 -1.81 -18.65
N LYS A 165 -4.26 -1.59 -19.80
CA LYS A 165 -3.84 -2.66 -20.72
C LYS A 165 -2.38 -3.00 -20.52
N LEU A 166 -2.08 -4.29 -20.66
CA LEU A 166 -0.73 -4.81 -20.54
C LEU A 166 0.04 -4.67 -21.85
N LEU A 167 1.34 -4.49 -21.76
CA LEU A 167 2.21 -4.36 -22.93
C LEU A 167 2.17 -5.60 -23.82
N ASP A 168 2.15 -6.80 -23.23
CA ASP A 168 2.09 -8.07 -23.96
C ASP A 168 0.76 -8.24 -24.71
N GLU A 169 -0.37 -7.83 -24.13
CA GLU A 169 -1.67 -7.76 -24.81
C GLU A 169 -1.64 -6.78 -25.97
N GLY A 170 -1.00 -5.61 -25.80
CA GLY A 170 -0.81 -4.64 -26.87
C GLY A 170 -0.03 -5.24 -28.03
N ILE A 171 1.10 -5.87 -27.76
CA ILE A 171 1.92 -6.55 -28.77
C ILE A 171 1.13 -7.65 -29.47
N ARG A 172 0.38 -8.46 -28.72
CA ARG A 172 -0.32 -9.63 -29.24
C ARG A 172 -1.57 -9.30 -30.06
N TYR A 173 -2.33 -8.30 -29.65
CA TYR A 173 -3.67 -8.04 -30.20
C TYR A 173 -3.78 -6.73 -30.97
N ARG A 174 -2.78 -5.83 -30.89
CA ARG A 174 -2.78 -4.55 -31.60
C ARG A 174 -1.70 -4.43 -32.67
N LEU A 175 -0.80 -5.41 -32.76
CA LEU A 175 0.09 -5.57 -33.91
C LEU A 175 -0.52 -6.66 -34.80
N GLY A 176 -0.66 -6.39 -36.10
CA GLY A 176 -1.40 -7.26 -37.02
C GLY A 176 -0.68 -7.56 -38.34
N THR A 177 0.59 -7.19 -38.46
CA THR A 177 1.35 -7.35 -39.71
C THR A 177 2.22 -8.59 -39.65
N HIS A 178 1.91 -9.57 -40.48
CA HIS A 178 2.76 -10.73 -40.72
C HIS A 178 3.75 -10.43 -41.85
N GLN A 179 4.91 -11.10 -41.83
CA GLN A 179 5.84 -11.03 -42.94
C GLN A 179 5.17 -11.61 -44.21
N PRO A 180 5.22 -10.90 -45.35
CA PRO A 180 4.61 -11.39 -46.59
C PRO A 180 5.33 -12.65 -47.12
N GLU A 181 4.60 -13.45 -47.89
CA GLU A 181 5.15 -14.64 -48.57
C GLU A 181 6.13 -14.26 -49.69
N ARG A 182 7.00 -15.20 -50.09
CA ARG A 182 8.04 -14.96 -51.12
C ARG A 182 7.53 -14.30 -52.40
N PRO A 183 6.40 -14.74 -53.02
CA PRO A 183 5.92 -14.11 -54.25
C PRO A 183 5.61 -12.63 -54.07
N THR A 184 5.06 -12.23 -52.92
CA THR A 184 4.75 -10.84 -52.58
C THR A 184 6.01 -10.03 -52.30
N VAL A 185 7.02 -10.63 -51.67
CA VAL A 185 8.34 -10.00 -51.45
C VAL A 185 9.08 -9.75 -52.76
N GLU A 186 8.89 -10.61 -53.76
CA GLU A 186 9.52 -10.52 -55.09
C GLU A 186 8.78 -9.57 -56.05
N MET A 187 7.61 -9.05 -55.66
CA MET A 187 6.91 -8.04 -56.46
C MET A 187 7.74 -6.75 -56.50
N SER A 188 8.03 -6.27 -57.71
CA SER A 188 8.69 -4.98 -57.94
C SER A 188 7.72 -3.93 -58.47
N GLU A 189 8.11 -2.67 -58.31
CA GLU A 189 7.34 -1.53 -58.76
C GLU A 189 7.20 -1.45 -60.29
N LEU A 190 6.04 -0.95 -60.73
CA LEU A 190 5.82 -0.64 -62.13
C LEU A 190 6.58 0.63 -62.51
N HIS A 191 7.52 0.50 -63.44
CA HIS A 191 8.32 1.60 -63.95
C HIS A 191 7.52 2.45 -64.95
N LEU A 192 6.69 3.35 -64.44
CA LEU A 192 5.94 4.30 -65.25
C LEU A 192 6.80 5.53 -65.55
N LYS A 193 6.88 5.93 -66.83
CA LYS A 193 7.51 7.21 -67.20
C LYS A 193 6.70 8.36 -66.56
N LYS A 194 7.31 9.07 -65.61
CA LYS A 194 6.71 10.21 -64.92
C LYS A 194 6.42 11.31 -65.95
N ARG A 195 5.13 11.59 -66.19
CA ARG A 195 4.69 12.59 -67.17
C ARG A 195 4.54 13.99 -66.57
N GLU A 196 4.35 14.08 -65.26
CA GLU A 196 4.01 15.32 -64.55
C GLU A 196 4.79 15.45 -63.24
N GLN A 197 5.00 16.68 -62.78
CA GLN A 197 5.59 16.96 -61.47
C GLN A 197 4.59 16.60 -60.36
N LEU A 198 5.08 15.99 -59.27
CA LEU A 198 4.22 15.68 -58.13
C LEU A 198 4.01 16.95 -57.30
N PRO A 199 2.83 17.11 -56.67
CA PRO A 199 2.59 18.24 -55.79
C PRO A 199 3.42 18.12 -54.51
N ASP A 200 3.70 19.25 -53.88
CA ASP A 200 4.42 19.31 -52.60
C ASP A 200 3.60 18.72 -51.43
N GLU A 201 2.27 18.76 -51.52
CA GLU A 201 1.34 18.18 -50.56
C GLU A 201 0.27 17.34 -51.25
N PHE A 202 -0.14 16.25 -50.61
CA PHE A 202 -1.19 15.38 -51.13
C PHE A 202 -2.04 14.78 -50.00
N ASP A 203 -3.37 14.89 -50.13
CA ASP A 203 -4.32 14.23 -49.26
C ASP A 203 -5.38 13.49 -50.09
N ALA A 204 -5.39 12.16 -49.97
CA ALA A 204 -6.33 11.28 -50.66
C ALA A 204 -7.79 11.59 -50.33
N ARG A 205 -8.08 12.09 -49.12
CA ARG A 205 -9.44 12.45 -48.67
C ARG A 205 -9.99 13.64 -49.45
N ILE A 206 -9.10 14.57 -49.84
CA ILE A 206 -9.44 15.75 -50.65
C ILE A 206 -9.50 15.38 -52.13
N ARG A 207 -8.56 14.56 -52.61
CA ARG A 207 -8.49 14.21 -54.04
C ARG A 207 -9.62 13.26 -54.47
N TRP A 208 -9.98 12.32 -53.61
CA TRP A 208 -10.96 11.27 -53.89
C TRP A 208 -12.08 11.27 -52.84
N VAL A 209 -12.79 12.40 -52.78
CA VAL A 209 -13.89 12.61 -51.83
C VAL A 209 -14.92 11.49 -51.96
N GLY A 210 -15.30 10.90 -50.82
CA GLY A 210 -16.28 9.81 -50.75
C GLY A 210 -15.73 8.42 -51.06
N LEU A 211 -14.48 8.28 -51.54
CA LEU A 211 -13.84 6.98 -51.79
C LEU A 211 -12.90 6.55 -50.65
N VAL A 212 -12.50 7.47 -49.77
CA VAL A 212 -11.69 7.18 -48.57
C VAL A 212 -12.62 7.10 -47.36
N HIS A 213 -12.68 5.92 -46.73
CA HIS A 213 -13.49 5.73 -45.52
C HIS A 213 -12.79 6.26 -44.26
N GLY A 214 -13.57 6.49 -43.19
CA GLY A 214 -13.03 6.88 -41.88
C GLY A 214 -12.24 5.74 -41.19
N VAL A 215 -11.49 6.09 -40.15
CA VAL A 215 -10.70 5.12 -39.35
C VAL A 215 -11.62 4.06 -38.73
N ARG A 216 -11.18 2.80 -38.73
CA ARG A 216 -11.91 1.65 -38.17
C ARG A 216 -11.14 1.06 -36.98
N ASP A 217 -11.85 0.39 -36.08
CA ASP A 217 -11.27 -0.53 -35.10
C ASP A 217 -11.08 -1.90 -35.76
N GLN A 218 -9.95 -2.54 -35.49
CA GLN A 218 -9.48 -3.76 -36.15
C GLN A 218 -10.17 -5.03 -35.65
#